data_AF-A0A3D6DU00-F1
#
_entry.id   AF-A0A3D6DU00-F1
#
_cell.length_a   1.000
_cell.length_b   1.000
_cell.length_c   1.000
_cell.angle_alpha   90.00
_cell.angle_beta   90.00
_cell.angle_gamma   90.00
#
_symmetry.space_group_name_H-M   'P 1'
#
loop_
_entity.id
_entity.type
_entity.pdbx_description
1 polymer ?
#
loop_
_entity_poly.entity_id
_entity_poly.type
_entity_poly.pdbx_seq_one_letter_code
_entity_poly.pdbx_strand_id
1 'polypeptide(L)'
;MIGIICEAGLGSEDEQVLRHLAGRIRPDATPMIRPLGRKPDLIVQCGQVAQALFDSGCERVLVVWDVFPRWGRPDGEGQDIADVPALTHDC
;
A
#
# COMPACT_ATOMS: atom_id res chain seq x y z
N MET A 1 -3.55 -15.54 9.02
CA MET A 1 -3.20 -14.80 7.77
C MET A 1 -3.08 -13.30 8.05
N ILE A 2 -2.43 -12.53 7.16
CA ILE A 2 -2.42 -11.05 7.25
C ILE A 2 -3.24 -10.44 6.12
N GLY A 3 -4.08 -9.48 6.45
CA GLY A 3 -4.79 -8.64 5.49
C GLY A 3 -4.04 -7.34 5.29
N ILE A 4 -3.99 -6.84 4.07
CA ILE A 4 -3.38 -5.55 3.74
C ILE A 4 -4.40 -4.77 2.91
N ILE A 5 -4.70 -3.54 3.32
CA ILE A 5 -5.49 -2.57 2.57
C ILE A 5 -4.54 -1.48 2.11
N CYS A 6 -4.53 -1.11 0.82
CA CYS A 6 -3.64 -0.07 0.32
C CYS A 6 -4.34 0.98 -0.53
N GLU A 7 -3.81 2.21 -0.50
CA GLU A 7 -4.16 3.28 -1.43
C GLU A 7 -3.48 3.01 -2.78
N ALA A 8 -4.04 2.09 -3.56
CA ALA A 8 -3.50 1.76 -4.88
C ALA A 8 -4.55 1.09 -5.78
N GLY A 9 -4.18 0.88 -7.04
CA GLY A 9 -4.95 0.05 -7.99
C GLY A 9 -4.62 -1.44 -7.87
N LEU A 10 -5.46 -2.29 -8.47
CA LEU A 10 -5.16 -3.72 -8.66
C LEU A 10 -3.93 -3.88 -9.56
N GLY A 11 -2.97 -4.71 -9.14
CA GLY A 11 -1.73 -4.93 -9.89
C GLY A 11 -0.72 -3.77 -9.84
N SER A 12 -1.01 -2.74 -9.04
CA SER A 12 -0.10 -1.61 -8.81
C SER A 12 1.25 -2.03 -8.21
N GLU A 13 2.19 -1.12 -8.28
CA GLU A 13 3.50 -1.19 -7.66
C GLU A 13 3.36 -1.43 -6.15
N ASP A 14 2.44 -0.75 -5.47
CA ASP A 14 2.15 -0.98 -4.05
C ASP A 14 1.74 -2.42 -3.76
N GLU A 15 0.84 -3.01 -4.56
CA GLU A 15 0.45 -4.41 -4.37
C GLU A 15 1.65 -5.35 -4.53
N GLN A 16 2.49 -5.11 -5.54
CA GLN A 16 3.67 -5.92 -5.83
C GLN A 16 4.72 -5.80 -4.71
N VAL A 17 5.02 -4.58 -4.27
CA VAL A 17 5.97 -4.28 -3.20
C VAL A 17 5.50 -4.87 -1.88
N LEU A 18 4.24 -4.66 -1.50
CA LEU A 18 3.68 -5.18 -0.24
C LEU A 18 3.65 -6.70 -0.22
N ARG A 19 3.35 -7.34 -1.37
CA ARG A 19 3.42 -8.80 -1.52
C ARG A 19 4.85 -9.31 -1.36
N HIS A 20 5.81 -8.66 -2.01
CA HIS A 20 7.23 -9.03 -1.90
C HIS A 20 7.74 -8.84 -0.47
N LEU A 21 7.46 -7.69 0.16
CA LEU A 21 7.86 -7.36 1.52
C LEU A 21 7.31 -8.38 2.53
N ALA A 22 6.03 -8.77 2.41
CA ALA A 22 5.44 -9.79 3.27
C ALA A 22 6.23 -11.11 3.20
N GLY A 23 6.59 -11.56 2.00
CA GLY A 23 7.41 -12.76 1.79
C GLY A 23 8.85 -12.63 2.31
N ARG A 24 9.42 -11.41 2.29
CA ARG A 24 10.75 -11.13 2.85
C ARG A 24 10.78 -11.19 4.38
N ILE A 25 9.71 -10.71 5.03
CA ILE A 25 9.59 -10.75 6.51
C ILE A 25 9.27 -12.16 6.98
N ARG A 26 8.33 -12.82 6.30
CA ARG A 26 7.90 -14.18 6.62
C ARG A 26 7.66 -14.96 5.31
N PRO A 27 8.55 -15.89 4.94
CA PRO A 27 8.48 -16.61 3.65
C PRO A 27 7.19 -17.38 3.40
N ASP A 28 6.53 -17.87 4.46
CA ASP A 28 5.26 -18.58 4.42
C ASP A 28 4.04 -17.65 4.53
N ALA A 29 4.24 -16.32 4.52
CA ALA A 29 3.14 -15.37 4.55
C ALA A 29 2.29 -15.47 3.27
N THR A 30 0.98 -15.63 3.46
CA THR A 30 -0.05 -15.51 2.43
C THR A 30 -0.85 -14.21 2.65
N PRO A 31 -0.32 -13.04 2.23
CA PRO A 31 -1.03 -11.78 2.43
C PRO A 31 -2.27 -11.69 1.52
N MET A 32 -3.40 -11.29 2.10
CA MET A 32 -4.59 -10.89 1.37
C MET A 32 -4.56 -9.38 1.15
N ILE A 33 -4.18 -8.94 -0.04
CA ILE A 33 -4.06 -7.52 -0.38
C ILE A 33 -5.37 -7.02 -1.01
N ARG A 34 -5.84 -5.83 -0.61
CA ARG A 34 -7.06 -5.15 -1.05
C ARG A 34 -6.76 -3.69 -1.39
N PRO A 35 -6.46 -3.38 -2.66
CA PRO A 35 -6.30 -2.01 -3.11
C PRO A 35 -7.66 -1.29 -3.14
N LEU A 36 -7.72 -0.05 -2.65
CA LEU A 36 -8.94 0.77 -2.59
C LEU A 36 -8.89 2.02 -3.48
N GLY A 37 -7.96 2.08 -4.43
CA GLY A 37 -7.82 3.22 -5.33
C GLY A 37 -7.22 4.42 -4.59
N ARG A 38 -7.97 5.52 -4.51
CA ARG A 38 -7.48 6.81 -3.99
C ARG A 38 -7.76 6.95 -2.50
N LYS A 39 -7.05 7.86 -1.83
CA LYS A 39 -7.24 8.19 -0.40
C LYS A 39 -8.69 8.36 0.04
N PRO A 40 -9.56 9.11 -0.69
CA PRO A 40 -10.95 9.27 -0.27
C PRO A 40 -11.71 7.93 -0.24
N ASP A 41 -11.44 7.08 -1.23
CA ASP A 41 -12.08 5.76 -1.36
C ASP A 41 -11.59 4.85 -0.22
N LEU A 42 -10.31 4.90 0.13
CA LEU A 42 -9.75 4.21 1.29
C LEU A 42 -10.38 4.68 2.61
N ILE A 43 -10.50 5.99 2.84
CA ILE A 43 -11.10 6.54 4.08
C ILE A 43 -12.54 6.06 4.25
N VAL A 44 -13.32 6.04 3.16
CA VAL A 44 -14.73 5.64 3.18
C VAL A 44 -14.88 4.13 3.35
N GLN A 45 -14.03 3.32 2.71
CA GLN A 45 -14.27 1.88 2.57
C GLN A 45 -13.41 1.01 3.52
N CYS A 46 -12.32 1.54 4.10
CA CYS A 46 -11.35 0.72 4.83
C CYS A 46 -11.96 -0.05 6.01
N GLY A 47 -12.93 0.54 6.73
CA GLY A 47 -13.60 -0.13 7.85
C GLY A 47 -14.36 -1.38 7.42
N GLN A 48 -15.17 -1.27 6.37
CA GLN A 48 -15.94 -2.41 5.84
C GLN A 48 -15.02 -3.50 5.26
N VAL A 49 -13.97 -3.10 4.55
CA VAL A 49 -13.02 -4.05 3.94
C VAL A 49 -12.17 -4.73 5.01
N ALA A 50 -11.79 -4.01 6.07
CA ALA A 50 -11.08 -4.61 7.21
C ALA A 50 -11.94 -5.66 7.90
N GLN A 51 -13.23 -5.38 8.13
CA GLN A 51 -14.15 -6.37 8.68
C GLN A 51 -14.23 -7.63 7.82
N ALA A 52 -14.38 -7.47 6.50
CA ALA A 52 -14.41 -8.61 5.57
C ALA A 52 -13.10 -9.43 5.58
N LEU A 53 -11.94 -8.78 5.79
CA LEU A 53 -10.65 -9.47 5.94
C LEU A 53 -10.58 -10.27 7.24
N PHE A 54 -11.08 -9.72 8.36
CA PHE A 54 -11.18 -10.46 9.62
C PHE A 54 -12.13 -11.66 9.48
N ASP A 55 -13.29 -11.47 8.85
CA ASP A 55 -14.26 -12.54 8.60
C ASP A 55 -13.68 -13.65 7.69
N SER A 56 -12.72 -13.31 6.85
CA SER A 56 -11.97 -14.26 6.00
C SER A 56 -10.83 -14.99 6.73
N GLY A 57 -10.62 -14.73 8.03
CA GLY A 57 -9.60 -15.39 8.85
C GLY A 57 -8.25 -14.66 8.91
N CYS A 58 -8.20 -13.37 8.54
CA CYS A 58 -7.01 -12.56 8.86
C CYS A 58 -6.94 -12.30 10.36
N GLU A 59 -5.77 -12.50 10.96
CA GLU A 59 -5.55 -12.23 12.39
C GLU A 59 -5.19 -10.77 12.63
N ARG A 60 -4.61 -10.12 11.62
CA ARG A 60 -4.20 -8.72 11.61
C ARG A 60 -4.51 -8.12 10.24
N VAL A 61 -4.97 -6.88 10.24
CA VAL A 61 -5.18 -6.07 9.04
C VAL A 61 -4.31 -4.83 9.14
N LEU A 62 -3.48 -4.60 8.13
CA LEU A 62 -2.67 -3.41 7.97
C LEU A 62 -3.34 -2.49 6.96
N VAL A 63 -3.49 -1.21 7.30
CA VAL A 63 -3.92 -0.19 6.35
C VAL A 63 -2.72 0.65 5.99
N VAL A 64 -2.35 0.63 4.71
CA VAL A 64 -1.18 1.33 4.16
C VAL A 64 -1.70 2.41 3.22
N TRP A 65 -1.79 3.63 3.72
CA TRP A 65 -2.04 4.83 2.91
C TRP A 65 -0.79 5.70 3.07
N ASP A 66 -0.29 6.26 1.97
CA ASP A 66 1.04 6.87 1.86
C ASP A 66 2.23 5.91 2.04
N VAL A 67 2.75 5.39 0.92
CA VAL A 67 4.18 5.10 0.84
C VAL A 67 4.90 6.44 0.56
N PHE A 68 4.83 7.40 1.50
CA PHE A 68 5.42 8.72 1.30
C PHE A 68 6.96 8.61 1.25
N PRO A 69 7.64 9.06 0.18
CA PRO A 69 9.09 9.08 0.13
C PRO A 69 9.72 10.22 0.97
N ARG A 70 8.95 11.17 1.50
CA ARG A 70 9.52 12.41 2.06
C ARG A 70 9.01 12.78 3.45
N TRP A 71 9.53 12.07 4.45
CA TRP A 71 9.37 12.42 5.87
C TRP A 71 9.88 13.85 6.16
N GLY A 72 9.00 14.74 6.60
CA GLY A 72 9.36 16.06 7.15
C GLY A 72 9.47 17.22 6.15
N ARG A 73 8.94 17.10 4.93
CA ARG A 73 8.91 18.21 3.95
C ARG A 73 7.48 18.54 3.49
N PRO A 74 7.14 19.84 3.32
CA PRO A 74 5.76 20.30 3.14
C PRO A 74 5.20 20.17 1.71
N ASP A 75 5.98 19.66 0.76
CA ASP A 75 5.72 19.74 -0.69
C ASP A 75 5.12 18.48 -1.32
N GLY A 76 5.10 17.35 -0.60
CA GLY A 76 4.29 16.15 -0.91
C GLY A 76 4.38 15.58 -2.32
N GLU A 77 3.29 14.92 -2.74
CA GLU A 77 3.14 14.18 -4.02
C GLU A 77 3.57 14.98 -5.26
N GLY A 78 3.32 16.30 -5.27
CA GLY A 78 3.65 17.15 -6.42
C GLY A 78 5.14 17.23 -6.71
N GLN A 79 5.99 17.17 -5.68
CA GLN A 79 7.44 17.15 -5.85
C GLN A 79 7.97 15.73 -6.12
N ASP A 80 7.33 14.69 -5.57
CA ASP A 80 7.69 13.30 -5.88
C ASP A 80 7.55 13.03 -7.39
N ILE A 81 6.47 13.53 -8.02
CA ILE A 81 6.27 13.46 -9.48
C ILE A 81 7.38 14.18 -10.25
N ALA A 82 7.90 15.28 -9.71
CA ALA A 82 8.97 16.06 -10.35
C ALA A 82 10.37 15.46 -10.15
N ASP A 83 10.58 14.67 -9.09
CA ASP A 83 11.86 14.03 -8.77
C ASP A 83 12.07 12.72 -9.57
N VAL A 84 11.00 12.04 -10.00
CA VAL A 84 11.07 10.78 -10.80
C VAL A 84 11.85 10.94 -12.13
N PRO A 85 11.64 11.98 -12.95
CA PRO A 85 12.41 12.19 -14.18
C PRO A 85 13.90 12.44 -13.93
N ALA A 86 14.27 13.05 -12.80
CA ALA A 86 15.68 13.36 -12.48
C ALA A 86 16.53 12.10 -12.23
N LEU A 87 15.90 10.97 -11.88
CA LEU A 87 16.57 9.69 -11.67
C LEU A 87 16.82 8.92 -12.97
N THR A 88 16.23 9.33 -14.09
CA THR A 88 16.37 8.64 -15.39
C THR A 88 17.58 9.10 -16.22
N HIS A 89 18.35 10.07 -15.73
CA HIS A 89 19.55 10.58 -16.40
C HIS A 89 20.88 10.02 -15.84
N ASP A 90 20.83 9.21 -14.78
CA ASP A 90 22.01 8.59 -14.13
C ASP A 90 22.08 7.06 -14.32
N CYS A 91 21.56 6.53 -15.43
CA CYS A 91 21.73 5.12 -15.84
C CYS A 91 22.62 5.01 -17.09
#